data_AF-A0ABD5ZGX3-F1
#
_entry.id   AF-A0ABD5ZGX3-F1
#
_cell.length_a   1.000
_cell.length_b   1.000
_cell.length_c   1.000
_cell.angle_alpha   90.00
_cell.angle_beta   90.00
_cell.angle_gamma   90.00
#
_symmetry.space_group_name_H-M   'P 1'
#
loop_
_entity.id
_entity.type
_entity.pdbx_description
1 polymer ?
#
loop_
_entity_poly.entity_id
_entity_poly.type
_entity_poly.pdbx_seq_one_letter_code
_entity_poly.pdbx_strand_id
1 'polypeptide(L)'
;MPTERFVVLVKPSARRRNGAVGRLVNQRGARHVFSSRDDAALWARGLSSDGENRVWIRRADPRDESDADAYLVGRRLAGRQLDGAFDKRRRRLRGGVEVAELALDAFLD
;
A
#
# COMPACT_ATOMS: atom_id res chain seq x y z
N MET A 1 -21.25 -31.39 -9.47
CA MET A 1 -21.23 -29.97 -9.07
C MET A 1 -19.78 -29.53 -9.11
N PRO A 2 -19.39 -28.49 -9.86
CA PRO A 2 -17.98 -28.13 -9.95
C PRO A 2 -17.52 -27.68 -8.56
N THR A 3 -16.62 -28.45 -7.97
CA THR A 3 -15.80 -28.06 -6.83
C THR A 3 -14.68 -27.16 -7.35
N GLU A 4 -15.03 -26.05 -8.00
CA GLU A 4 -14.03 -25.12 -8.52
C GLU A 4 -13.41 -24.36 -7.35
N ARG A 5 -12.30 -24.91 -6.87
CA ARG A 5 -11.44 -24.31 -5.87
C ARG A 5 -10.85 -23.03 -6.46
N PHE A 6 -11.12 -21.90 -5.83
CA PHE A 6 -10.57 -20.61 -6.20
C PHE A 6 -9.34 -20.29 -5.32
N VAL A 7 -8.15 -20.34 -5.92
CA VAL A 7 -6.86 -20.18 -5.26
C VAL A 7 -6.43 -18.73 -5.25
N VAL A 8 -6.09 -18.23 -4.06
CA VAL A 8 -5.55 -16.89 -3.86
C VAL A 8 -4.18 -16.95 -3.20
N LEU A 9 -3.20 -16.30 -3.82
CA LEU A 9 -1.88 -16.08 -3.24
C LEU A 9 -1.71 -14.68 -2.64
N VAL A 10 -1.12 -14.59 -1.45
CA VAL A 10 -0.90 -13.33 -0.75
C VAL A 10 0.44 -12.69 -1.16
N LYS A 11 0.37 -11.55 -1.87
CA LYS A 11 1.58 -10.82 -2.27
C LYS A 11 2.24 -10.12 -1.07
N PRO A 12 3.57 -9.95 -1.10
CA PRO A 12 4.30 -9.20 -0.07
C PRO A 12 3.75 -7.78 0.17
N SER A 13 3.19 -7.15 -0.86
CA SER A 13 2.56 -5.83 -0.77
C SER A 13 1.34 -5.79 0.14
N ALA A 14 0.60 -6.88 0.29
CA ALA A 14 -0.52 -6.98 1.23
C ALA A 14 0.00 -7.16 2.66
N ARG A 15 0.93 -8.12 2.87
CA ARG A 15 1.55 -8.42 4.16
C ARG A 15 2.19 -7.20 4.82
N ARG A 16 3.02 -6.47 4.05
CA ARG A 16 3.75 -5.30 4.58
C ARG A 16 2.87 -4.11 4.94
N ARG A 17 1.62 -4.08 4.46
CA ARG A 17 0.75 -2.91 4.59
C ARG A 17 -0.42 -3.16 5.51
N ASN A 18 -0.86 -4.40 5.64
CA ASN A 18 -1.98 -4.76 6.50
C ASN A 18 -1.49 -5.79 7.52
N GLY A 19 -1.42 -5.37 8.79
CA GLY A 19 -0.96 -6.22 9.89
C GLY A 19 -1.84 -7.46 10.11
N ALA A 20 -3.14 -7.38 9.83
CA ALA A 20 -4.03 -8.55 9.88
C ALA A 20 -3.64 -9.59 8.81
N VAL A 21 -3.27 -9.14 7.61
CA VAL A 21 -2.74 -10.02 6.55
C VAL A 21 -1.39 -10.61 6.96
N GLY A 22 -0.51 -9.83 7.58
CA GLY A 22 0.77 -10.33 8.10
C GLY A 22 0.57 -11.47 9.12
N ARG A 23 -0.29 -11.24 10.12
CA ARG A 23 -0.66 -12.26 11.13
C ARG A 23 -1.28 -13.50 10.49
N LEU A 24 -2.21 -13.31 9.56
CA LEU A 24 -2.84 -14.40 8.84
C LEU A 24 -1.82 -15.28 8.12
N VAL A 25 -0.87 -14.68 7.39
CA VAL A 25 0.16 -15.44 6.68
C VAL A 25 1.08 -16.19 7.63
N ASN A 26 1.46 -15.57 8.75
CA ASN A 26 2.27 -16.26 9.76
C ASN A 26 1.54 -17.48 10.36
N GLN A 27 0.22 -17.43 10.48
CA GLN A 27 -0.57 -18.51 11.08
C GLN A 27 -0.99 -19.59 10.09
N ARG A 28 -1.30 -19.22 8.84
CA ARG A 28 -1.99 -20.10 7.88
C ARG A 28 -1.30 -20.20 6.52
N GLY A 29 -0.14 -19.56 6.37
CA GLY A 29 0.58 -19.50 5.10
C GLY A 29 -0.01 -18.48 4.11
N ALA A 30 0.63 -18.37 2.95
CA ALA A 30 0.31 -17.35 1.95
C ALA A 30 -0.69 -17.82 0.86
N ARG A 31 -1.06 -19.11 0.88
CA ARG A 31 -2.00 -19.70 -0.09
C ARG A 31 -3.33 -19.96 0.61
N HIS A 32 -4.40 -19.45 0.03
CA HIS A 32 -5.75 -19.66 0.53
C HIS A 32 -6.64 -20.19 -0.60
N VAL A 33 -7.51 -21.13 -0.27
CA VAL A 33 -8.44 -21.75 -1.20
C VAL A 33 -9.86 -21.40 -0.77
N PHE A 34 -10.67 -20.98 -1.73
CA PHE A 34 -12.06 -20.59 -1.55
C PHE A 34 -12.97 -21.43 -2.43
N SER A 35 -14.26 -21.46 -2.13
CA SER A 35 -15.27 -22.09 -2.99
C SER A 35 -15.65 -21.21 -4.18
N SER A 36 -15.37 -19.91 -4.11
CA SER A 36 -15.67 -18.96 -5.17
C SER A 36 -14.82 -17.70 -5.09
N ARG A 37 -14.85 -16.90 -6.17
CA ARG A 37 -14.28 -15.55 -6.18
C ARG A 37 -14.97 -14.62 -5.17
N ASP A 38 -16.27 -14.78 -4.96
CA ASP A 38 -17.04 -13.91 -4.08
C ASP A 38 -16.68 -14.17 -2.61
N ASP A 39 -16.46 -15.43 -2.23
CA ASP A 39 -15.94 -15.79 -0.90
C ASP A 39 -14.55 -15.17 -0.68
N ALA A 40 -13.67 -15.24 -1.68
CA ALA A 40 -12.37 -14.58 -1.61
C ALA A 40 -12.48 -13.05 -1.48
N ALA A 41 -13.47 -12.44 -2.14
CA ALA A 41 -13.71 -11.00 -2.04
C ALA A 41 -14.25 -10.60 -0.66
N LEU A 42 -15.17 -11.38 -0.08
CA LEU A 42 -15.66 -11.20 1.30
C LEU A 42 -14.53 -11.33 2.31
N TRP A 43 -13.68 -12.35 2.15
CA TRP A 43 -12.47 -12.52 2.97
C TRP A 43 -11.54 -11.30 2.90
N ALA A 44 -11.27 -10.78 1.69
CA ALA A 44 -10.44 -9.58 1.54
C ALA A 44 -11.07 -8.32 2.17
N ARG A 45 -12.41 -8.22 2.18
CA ARG A 45 -13.13 -7.15 2.89
C ARG A 45 -12.97 -7.26 4.40
N GLY A 46 -13.10 -8.46 4.97
CA GLY A 46 -12.85 -8.70 6.40
C GLY A 46 -11.43 -8.25 6.81
N LEU A 47 -10.42 -8.69 6.05
CA LEU A 47 -9.04 -8.27 6.28
C LEU A 47 -8.81 -6.77 6.15
N SER A 48 -9.56 -6.10 5.27
CA SER A 48 -9.48 -4.64 5.14
C SER A 48 -10.11 -3.91 6.32
N SER A 49 -11.13 -4.49 6.96
CA SER A 49 -11.74 -3.94 8.18
C SER A 49 -10.86 -4.17 9.41
N ASP A 50 -10.18 -5.31 9.48
CA ASP A 50 -9.36 -5.71 10.63
C ASP A 50 -7.94 -5.08 10.65
N GLY A 51 -7.56 -4.42 9.56
CA GLY A 51 -6.20 -3.92 9.37
C GLY A 51 -6.13 -2.46 8.93
N GLU A 52 -4.97 -1.86 9.14
CA GLU A 52 -4.73 -0.41 8.93
C GLU A 52 -4.86 0.04 7.47
N ASN A 53 -4.63 -0.86 6.51
CA ASN A 53 -4.67 -0.54 5.08
C ASN A 53 -5.55 -1.50 4.29
N ARG A 54 -6.29 -0.96 3.33
CA ARG A 54 -7.17 -1.73 2.45
C ARG A 54 -6.38 -2.71 1.58
N VAL A 55 -6.93 -3.91 1.48
CA VAL A 55 -6.47 -4.99 0.58
C VAL A 55 -7.62 -5.44 -0.32
N TRP A 56 -7.31 -6.02 -1.48
CA TRP A 56 -8.32 -6.53 -2.40
C TRP A 56 -7.79 -7.68 -3.24
N ILE A 57 -8.74 -8.41 -3.82
CA ILE A 57 -8.49 -9.48 -4.77
C ILE A 57 -8.22 -8.89 -6.16
N ARG A 58 -7.07 -9.22 -6.73
CA ARG A 58 -6.72 -8.94 -8.13
C ARG A 58 -6.64 -10.26 -8.87
N ARG A 59 -7.41 -10.40 -9.95
CA ARG A 59 -7.34 -11.59 -10.81
C ARG A 59 -5.90 -11.79 -11.32
N ALA A 60 -5.47 -13.05 -11.43
CA ALA A 60 -4.21 -13.37 -12.07
C ALA A 60 -4.22 -12.97 -13.55
N ASP A 61 -3.05 -12.71 -14.11
CA ASP A 61 -2.94 -12.47 -15.54
C ASP A 61 -3.16 -13.81 -16.27
N PRO A 62 -3.86 -13.86 -17.41
CA PRO A 62 -4.05 -15.12 -18.15
C PRO A 62 -2.74 -15.77 -18.62
N ARG A 63 -1.64 -15.01 -18.68
CA ARG A 63 -0.29 -15.51 -19.01
C ARG A 63 0.54 -15.84 -17.77
N ASP A 64 -0.01 -15.67 -16.58
CA ASP A 64 0.64 -16.03 -15.34
C ASP A 64 0.64 -17.57 -15.22
N GLU A 65 1.83 -18.17 -15.21
CA GLU A 65 2.01 -19.62 -15.11
C GLU A 65 1.84 -20.15 -13.68
N SER A 66 1.58 -19.28 -12.70
CA SER A 66 1.25 -19.71 -11.35
C SER A 66 -0.09 -20.45 -11.29
N ASP A 67 -0.24 -21.27 -10.25
CA ASP A 67 -1.48 -21.99 -9.97
C ASP A 67 -2.52 -21.14 -9.21
N ALA A 68 -2.42 -19.82 -9.29
CA ALA A 68 -3.26 -18.88 -8.58
C ALA A 68 -4.32 -18.27 -9.52
N ASP A 69 -5.59 -18.37 -9.15
CA ASP A 69 -6.66 -17.66 -9.85
C ASP A 69 -6.63 -16.15 -9.57
N ALA A 70 -6.07 -15.79 -8.41
CA ALA A 70 -6.04 -14.42 -7.92
C ALA A 70 -4.92 -14.17 -6.91
N TYR A 71 -4.72 -12.88 -6.67
CA TYR A 71 -3.77 -12.36 -5.71
C TYR A 71 -4.42 -11.42 -4.73
N LEU A 72 -4.12 -11.58 -3.44
CA LEU A 72 -4.37 -10.54 -2.45
C LEU A 72 -3.26 -9.50 -2.51
N VAL A 73 -3.64 -8.24 -2.75
CA VAL A 73 -2.71 -7.10 -2.88
C VAL A 73 -3.15 -5.94 -1.98
N GLY A 74 -2.19 -5.13 -1.53
CA GLY A 74 -2.44 -3.92 -0.72
C GLY A 74 -2.11 -2.62 -1.43
N ARG A 75 -2.88 -1.55 -1.17
CA ARG A 75 -2.74 -0.24 -1.82
C ARG A 75 -1.50 0.47 -1.31
N ARG A 76 -0.77 1.14 -2.21
CA ARG A 76 0.14 2.21 -1.80
C ARG A 76 -0.72 3.46 -1.62
N LEU A 77 -1.00 3.89 -0.39
CA LEU A 77 -1.57 5.22 -0.18
C LEU A 77 -0.50 6.23 -0.60
N ALA A 78 -0.76 6.99 -1.67
CA ALA A 78 0.06 8.13 -2.08
C ALA A 78 -0.02 9.31 -1.07
N GLY A 79 -0.80 9.17 0.01
CA GLY A 79 -1.16 10.28 0.91
C GLY A 79 -0.11 10.68 1.94
N ARG A 80 0.79 9.79 2.38
CA ARG A 80 1.82 10.18 3.39
C ARG A 80 3.07 10.82 2.79
N GLN A 81 3.11 10.97 1.46
CA GLN A 81 4.22 11.64 0.78
C GLN A 81 3.88 13.12 0.49
N LEU A 82 2.62 13.54 0.61
CA LEU A 82 2.23 14.93 0.35
C LEU A 82 2.48 15.85 1.55
N ASP A 83 2.36 15.39 2.79
CA ASP A 83 2.72 16.25 3.95
C ASP A 83 4.21 16.58 3.98
N GLY A 84 5.08 15.61 3.68
CA GLY A 84 6.53 15.84 3.61
C GLY A 84 6.99 16.57 2.33
N ALA A 85 6.28 16.40 1.21
CA ALA A 85 6.61 17.10 -0.05
C ALA A 85 6.13 18.57 -0.02
N PHE A 86 4.99 18.85 0.61
CA PHE A 86 4.48 20.21 0.80
C PHE A 86 5.33 20.98 1.83
N ASP A 87 5.82 20.31 2.88
CA ASP A 87 6.72 20.91 3.89
C ASP A 87 8.12 21.26 3.31
N LYS A 88 8.66 20.41 2.41
CA LYS A 88 9.91 20.73 1.67
C LYS A 88 9.80 21.99 0.81
N ARG A 89 8.63 22.25 0.20
CA ARG A 89 8.39 23.46 -0.60
C ARG A 89 8.32 24.72 0.29
N ARG A 90 7.74 24.61 1.48
CA ARG A 90 7.67 25.70 2.47
C ARG A 90 9.02 26.08 3.06
N ARG A 91 9.89 25.09 3.33
CA ARG A 91 11.26 25.35 3.83
C ARG A 91 12.12 26.12 2.81
N ARG A 92 11.92 25.89 1.51
CA ARG A 92 12.64 26.63 0.44
C ARG A 92 12.15 28.06 0.25
N LEU A 93 10.90 28.35 0.58
CA LEU A 93 10.32 29.70 0.41
C LEU A 93 10.56 30.62 1.62
N ARG A 94 10.88 30.07 2.81
CA ARG A 94 11.27 30.88 3.99
C ARG A 94 12.77 31.14 4.12
N GLY A 95 13.61 30.45 3.36
CA GLY A 95 15.07 30.64 3.39
C GLY A 95 15.60 31.82 2.56
N GLY A 96 14.71 32.72 2.10
CA GLY A 96 15.05 33.76 1.12
C GLY A 96 14.72 35.19 1.54
N VAL A 97 14.43 35.45 2.81
CA VAL A 97 14.18 36.81 3.31
C VAL A 97 14.80 36.98 4.70
N GLU A 98 16.09 36.69 4.89
CA GLU A 98 16.88 37.18 6.05
C GLU A 98 18.38 37.32 5.74
N VAL A 99 18.75 37.52 4.48
CA VAL A 99 20.17 37.74 4.09
C VAL A 99 20.38 38.88 3.10
N ALA A 100 19.33 39.64 2.78
CA ALA A 100 19.44 40.79 1.87
C ALA A 100 19.55 42.15 2.59
N GLU A 101 19.34 42.22 3.91
CA GLU A 101 19.38 43.50 4.64
C GLU A 101 20.71 43.74 5.38
N LEU A 102 21.52 42.71 5.62
CA LEU A 102 22.84 42.84 6.27
C LEU A 102 24.02 43.02 5.31
N ALA A 103 23.77 43.03 4.00
CA ALA A 103 24.83 43.17 2.99
C ALA A 103 24.89 44.57 2.35
N LEU A 104 23.92 45.45 2.61
CA LEU A 104 23.94 46.82 2.09
C LEU A 104 24.65 47.80 3.04
N ASP A 105 24.70 47.51 4.34
CA ASP A 105 25.39 48.37 5.34
C ASP A 105 26.91 48.16 5.39
N ALA A 106 27.46 47.19 4.66
CA ALA A 106 28.89 46.87 4.68
C ALA A 106 29.69 47.46 3.49
N PHE A 107 29.06 48.29 2.64
CA PHE A 107 29.69 48.86 1.43
C PHE A 107 29.73 50.40 1.40
N LEU A 108 29.38 51.07 2.50
CA LEU A 108 29.49 52.53 2.66
C LEU A 108 30.14 52.90 4.01
N ASP A 109 31.36 52.40 4.24
CA ASP A 109 32.33 53.01 5.18
C ASP A 109 33.75 52.86 4.60
#